data_AF-A0A2H3DJ69-F1
#
_entry.id   AF-A0A2H3DJ69-F1
#
_cell.length_a   1.000
_cell.length_b   1.000
_cell.length_c   1.000
_cell.angle_alpha   90.00
_cell.angle_beta   90.00
_cell.angle_gamma   90.00
#
_symmetry.space_group_name_H-M   'P 1'
#
loop_
_entity.id
_entity.type
_entity.pdbx_description
1 polymer ?
#
loop_
_entity_poly.entity_id
_entity_poly.type
_entity_poly.pdbx_seq_one_letter_code
_entity_poly.pdbx_strand_id
1 'polypeptide(L)'
;MFSLPQPSAAQATELDIPSIDMPESADVLYTLLQYIYPVPNPIILSLGKLVPVLEAAEKYDILVAVDSLRKQLISTENLTEDPLRIYAIASRYDLQEEIRIAAKYTLKRNVLDCPLSDDLKHITAYDYHCLLDLHRRHVHATQQAFIQLETAMVVDHKCSGWWWSRYEKAAKMELAQRPSTDVIFNRSFISSCVTWCHDCHASVYLTLPRFKRVKEDIDALPFMV
;
A
#
# COMPACT_ATOMS: atom_id res chain seq x y z
N MET A 1 30.88 16.95 0.36
CA MET A 1 30.03 16.94 1.56
C MET A 1 30.80 16.69 2.87
N PHE A 2 32.10 16.40 2.83
CA PHE A 2 32.95 16.43 4.03
C PHE A 2 34.25 17.18 3.72
N SER A 3 34.28 18.46 4.06
CA SER A 3 35.51 19.25 4.09
C SER A 3 35.67 19.75 5.51
N LEU A 4 36.00 18.82 6.41
CA LEU A 4 36.30 19.13 7.79
C LEU A 4 37.80 19.34 7.94
N PRO A 5 38.25 20.38 8.68
CA PRO A 5 39.66 20.56 8.98
C PRO A 5 40.13 19.34 9.76
N GLN A 6 41.00 18.53 9.14
CA GLN A 6 41.67 17.46 9.87
C GLN A 6 42.71 18.08 10.81
N PRO A 7 42.91 17.52 12.01
CA PRO A 7 43.99 17.95 12.89
C PRO A 7 45.31 17.84 12.12
N SER A 8 46.06 18.95 12.09
CA SER A 8 47.36 19.02 11.43
C SER A 8 48.29 17.96 12.01
N ALA A 9 48.95 17.18 11.15
CA ALA A 9 49.91 16.13 11.52
C ALA A 9 51.04 16.61 12.47
N ALA A 10 51.20 17.93 12.66
CA ALA A 10 52.14 18.52 13.61
C ALA A 10 51.70 18.42 15.10
N GLN A 11 50.48 17.95 15.42
CA GLN A 11 49.97 17.84 16.80
C GLN A 11 49.50 16.44 17.21
N ALA A 12 49.60 15.44 16.33
CA ALA A 12 49.10 14.09 16.60
C ALA A 12 50.01 13.33 17.59
N THR A 13 49.58 13.22 18.84
CA THR A 13 49.99 12.13 19.73
C THR A 13 49.44 10.81 19.17
N GLU A 14 50.14 9.67 19.34
CA GLU A 14 49.80 8.33 18.78
C GLU A 14 48.37 7.81 19.09
N LEU A 15 47.57 8.55 19.87
CA LEU A 15 46.21 8.21 20.27
C LEU A 15 45.11 9.04 19.57
N ASP A 16 45.45 10.01 18.71
CA ASP A 16 44.45 10.83 18.01
C ASP A 16 43.90 10.11 16.77
N ILE A 17 42.91 9.24 17.00
CA ILE A 17 42.09 8.67 15.94
C ILE A 17 41.27 9.82 15.33
N PRO A 18 41.34 10.06 14.00
CA PRO A 18 40.55 11.11 13.37
C PRO A 18 39.05 10.81 13.57
N SER A 19 38.36 11.67 14.30
CA SER A 19 36.91 11.59 14.52
C SER A 19 36.16 12.49 13.55
N ILE A 20 34.98 12.04 13.12
CA ILE A 20 34.05 12.80 12.30
C ILE A 20 32.71 12.80 13.02
N ASP A 21 32.23 13.99 13.39
CA ASP A 21 30.92 14.15 14.00
C ASP A 21 29.83 13.98 12.94
N MET A 22 28.89 13.08 13.22
CA MET A 22 27.77 12.74 12.33
C MET A 22 26.44 12.97 13.07
N PRO A 23 25.42 13.55 12.42
CA PRO A 23 24.15 13.85 13.07
C PRO A 23 23.25 12.62 13.27
N GLU A 24 23.49 11.53 12.55
CA GLU A 24 22.74 10.29 12.70
C GLU A 24 23.20 9.50 13.94
N SER A 25 22.30 8.70 14.50
CA SER A 25 22.65 7.84 15.63
C SER A 25 23.61 6.71 15.22
N ALA A 26 24.33 6.19 16.20
CA ALA A 26 25.25 5.06 16.00
C ALA A 26 24.54 3.84 15.37
N ASP A 27 23.29 3.55 15.77
CA ASP A 27 22.51 2.44 15.23
C ASP A 27 22.17 2.62 13.73
N VAL A 28 21.83 3.86 13.34
CA VAL A 28 21.53 4.18 11.93
C VAL A 28 22.78 4.04 11.08
N LEU A 29 23.90 4.62 11.52
CA LEU A 29 25.18 4.52 10.83
C LEU A 29 25.66 3.07 10.75
N TYR A 30 25.58 2.31 11.84
CA TYR A 30 25.96 0.91 11.86
C TYR A 30 25.14 0.08 10.87
N THR A 31 23.83 0.32 10.79
CA THR A 31 22.95 -0.36 9.84
C THR A 31 23.26 0.05 8.39
N LEU A 32 23.52 1.34 8.17
CA LEU A 32 23.84 1.87 6.84
C LEU A 32 25.19 1.34 6.33
N LEU A 33 26.20 1.27 7.19
CA LEU A 33 27.53 0.74 6.85
C LEU A 33 27.48 -0.74 6.47
N GLN A 34 26.56 -1.53 7.01
CA GLN A 34 26.39 -2.94 6.61
C GLN A 34 26.01 -3.09 5.12
N TYR A 35 25.38 -2.08 4.50
CA TYR A 35 25.13 -2.10 3.06
C TYR A 35 26.37 -1.77 2.21
N ILE A 36 27.41 -1.18 2.81
CA ILE A 36 28.66 -0.81 2.13
C ILE A 36 29.71 -1.91 2.27
N TYR A 37 29.81 -2.49 3.46
CA TYR A 37 30.79 -3.53 3.75
C TYR A 37 30.34 -4.89 3.20
N PRO A 38 31.27 -5.84 2.95
CA PRO A 38 30.96 -7.16 2.43
C PRO A 38 30.37 -8.07 3.51
N VAL A 39 29.24 -7.67 4.05
CA VAL A 39 28.43 -8.40 5.03
C VAL A 39 27.01 -8.56 4.48
N PRO A 40 26.23 -9.53 4.98
CA PRO A 40 24.83 -9.67 4.57
C PRO A 40 24.03 -8.39 4.86
N ASN A 41 23.17 -8.00 3.93
CA ASN A 41 22.29 -6.85 4.12
C ASN A 41 21.39 -7.08 5.34
N PRO A 42 21.24 -6.06 6.21
CA PRO A 42 20.41 -6.19 7.40
C PRO A 42 18.92 -6.27 7.03
N ILE A 43 18.16 -7.06 7.78
CA ILE A 43 16.70 -7.10 7.70
C ILE A 43 16.15 -6.22 8.81
N ILE A 44 15.45 -5.14 8.44
CA ILE A 44 14.88 -4.17 9.39
C ILE A 44 13.36 -4.38 9.46
N LEU A 45 12.92 -5.03 10.54
CA LEU A 45 11.51 -5.39 10.72
C LEU A 45 10.63 -4.21 11.18
N SER A 46 11.23 -3.15 11.73
CA SER A 46 10.47 -2.01 12.25
C SER A 46 10.56 -0.81 11.31
N LEU A 47 9.41 -0.31 10.86
CA LEU A 47 9.33 0.92 10.07
C LEU A 47 9.98 2.12 10.78
N GLY A 48 9.88 2.20 12.12
CA GLY A 48 10.51 3.27 12.90
C GLY A 48 12.05 3.24 12.88
N LYS A 49 12.66 2.08 12.59
CA LYS A 49 14.11 1.97 12.37
C LYS A 49 14.48 2.11 10.89
N LEU A 50 13.60 1.63 10.01
CA LEU A 50 13.82 1.67 8.56
C LEU A 50 13.85 3.10 8.04
N VAL A 51 12.91 3.95 8.46
CA VAL A 51 12.78 5.33 7.95
C VAL A 51 14.03 6.18 8.21
N PRO A 52 14.59 6.24 9.43
CA PRO A 52 15.84 6.98 9.67
C PRO A 52 17.04 6.46 8.87
N VAL A 53 17.11 5.15 8.61
CA VAL A 53 18.17 4.56 7.79
C VAL A 53 17.99 4.92 6.32
N LEU A 54 16.75 4.96 5.82
CA LEU A 54 16.44 5.42 4.47
C LEU A 54 16.79 6.90 4.30
N GLU A 55 16.42 7.76 5.26
CA GLU A 55 16.80 9.19 5.26
C GLU A 55 18.31 9.38 5.19
N ALA A 56 19.07 8.62 6.00
CA ALA A 56 20.52 8.67 5.98
C ALA A 56 21.10 8.13 4.66
N ALA A 57 20.52 7.07 4.11
CA ALA A 57 20.94 6.49 2.83
C ALA A 57 20.75 7.47 1.66
N GLU A 58 19.62 8.17 1.61
CA GLU A 58 19.37 9.24 0.62
C GLU A 58 20.32 10.41 0.82
N LYS A 59 20.50 10.87 2.07
CA LYS A 59 21.39 11.99 2.39
C LYS A 59 22.84 11.76 1.97
N TYR A 60 23.30 10.50 2.06
CA TYR A 60 24.68 10.11 1.73
C TYR A 60 24.81 9.49 0.33
N ASP A 61 23.77 9.53 -0.50
CA ASP A 61 23.75 8.97 -1.86
C ASP A 61 24.17 7.48 -1.93
N ILE A 62 23.82 6.68 -0.91
CA ILE A 62 24.13 5.25 -0.86
C ILE A 62 23.03 4.48 -1.59
N LEU A 63 23.07 4.52 -2.92
CA LEU A 63 22.02 3.99 -3.80
C LEU A 63 21.65 2.52 -3.51
N VAL A 64 22.63 1.67 -3.22
CA VAL A 64 22.41 0.24 -2.91
C VAL A 64 21.54 0.06 -1.66
N ALA A 65 21.76 0.91 -0.65
CA ALA A 65 20.95 0.91 0.56
C ALA A 65 19.55 1.46 0.27
N VAL A 66 19.44 2.58 -0.46
CA VAL A 66 18.15 3.18 -0.87
C VAL A 66 17.27 2.16 -1.59
N ASP A 67 17.80 1.49 -2.61
CA ASP A 67 17.05 0.50 -3.40
C ASP A 67 16.60 -0.70 -2.54
N SER A 68 17.46 -1.15 -1.62
CA SER A 68 17.17 -2.28 -0.73
C SER A 68 16.10 -1.91 0.30
N LEU A 69 16.22 -0.73 0.92
CA LEU A 69 15.30 -0.23 1.93
C LEU A 69 13.93 0.10 1.35
N ARG A 70 13.87 0.68 0.15
CA ARG A 70 12.62 0.92 -0.59
C ARG A 70 11.88 -0.39 -0.85
N LYS A 71 12.56 -1.43 -1.34
CA LYS A 71 11.96 -2.77 -1.53
C LYS A 71 11.43 -3.35 -0.22
N GLN A 72 12.14 -3.14 0.88
CA GLN A 72 11.72 -3.62 2.19
C GLN A 72 10.52 -2.82 2.74
N LEU A 73 10.46 -1.51 2.48
CA LEU A 73 9.33 -0.65 2.85
C LEU A 73 8.02 -1.17 2.25
N ILE A 74 8.03 -1.55 0.98
CA ILE A 74 6.87 -2.12 0.27
C ILE A 74 6.81 -3.66 0.32
N SER A 75 7.43 -4.28 1.33
CA SER A 75 7.26 -5.72 1.54
C SER A 75 5.78 -6.04 1.77
N THR A 76 5.34 -7.22 1.33
CA THR A 76 3.95 -7.65 1.50
C THR A 76 3.53 -7.68 2.97
N GLU A 77 4.44 -8.02 3.88
CA GLU A 77 4.19 -8.01 5.33
C GLU A 77 3.82 -6.61 5.81
N ASN A 78 4.68 -5.63 5.53
CA ASN A 78 4.47 -4.23 5.90
C ASN A 78 3.17 -3.68 5.29
N LEU A 79 2.94 -3.92 3.99
CA LEU A 79 1.74 -3.46 3.28
C LEU A 79 0.44 -4.07 3.82
N THR A 80 0.49 -5.29 4.35
CA THR A 80 -0.69 -5.90 4.98
C THR A 80 -0.92 -5.42 6.41
N GLU A 81 0.14 -5.12 7.15
CA GLU A 81 0.07 -4.68 8.54
C GLU A 81 -0.43 -3.24 8.65
N ASP A 82 0.20 -2.29 7.93
CA ASP A 82 -0.13 -0.87 8.00
C ASP A 82 0.13 -0.13 6.67
N PRO A 83 -0.76 -0.31 5.67
CA PRO A 83 -0.60 0.33 4.36
C PRO A 83 -0.74 1.85 4.42
N LEU A 84 -1.52 2.37 5.37
CA LEU A 84 -1.74 3.81 5.51
C LEU A 84 -0.46 4.51 5.99
N ARG A 85 0.24 3.92 6.96
CA ARG A 85 1.53 4.40 7.42
C ARG A 85 2.58 4.38 6.31
N ILE A 86 2.63 3.32 5.50
CA ILE A 86 3.57 3.24 4.37
C ILE A 86 3.23 4.28 3.32
N TYR A 87 1.95 4.52 3.03
CA TYR A 87 1.53 5.58 2.14
C TYR A 87 1.99 6.96 2.65
N ALA A 88 1.85 7.23 3.96
CA ALA A 88 2.32 8.47 4.56
C ALA A 88 3.84 8.65 4.46
N ILE A 89 4.61 7.59 4.75
CA ILE A 89 6.07 7.57 4.59
C ILE A 89 6.44 7.82 3.12
N ALA A 90 5.88 7.06 2.19
CA ALA A 90 6.17 7.17 0.77
C ALA A 90 5.81 8.56 0.22
N SER A 91 4.70 9.15 0.66
CA SER A 91 4.29 10.51 0.29
C SER A 91 5.26 11.56 0.83
N ARG A 92 5.72 11.41 2.08
CA ARG A 92 6.67 12.32 2.71
C ARG A 92 8.00 12.39 1.95
N TYR A 93 8.47 11.28 1.39
CA TYR A 93 9.73 11.20 0.64
C TYR A 93 9.55 11.19 -0.88
N ASP A 94 8.35 11.53 -1.38
CA ASP A 94 8.03 11.60 -2.82
C ASP A 94 8.35 10.29 -3.60
N LEU A 95 8.15 9.15 -2.95
CA LEU A 95 8.44 7.82 -3.49
C LEU A 95 7.28 7.32 -4.37
N GLN A 96 7.18 7.86 -5.57
CA GLN A 96 6.01 7.69 -6.46
C GLN A 96 5.56 6.25 -6.72
N GLU A 97 6.50 5.31 -6.92
CA GLU A 97 6.14 3.90 -7.15
C GLU A 97 5.59 3.25 -5.87
N GLU A 98 6.20 3.55 -4.73
CA GLU A 98 5.80 3.08 -3.41
C GLU A 98 4.46 3.68 -3.00
N ILE A 99 4.19 4.95 -3.32
CA ILE A 99 2.90 5.61 -3.13
C ILE A 99 1.80 4.83 -3.85
N ARG A 100 2.00 4.51 -5.15
CA ARG A 100 1.02 3.75 -5.95
C ARG A 100 0.78 2.36 -5.38
N ILE A 101 1.84 1.68 -4.97
CA ILE A 101 1.73 0.33 -4.37
C ILE A 101 0.98 0.42 -3.04
N ALA A 102 1.35 1.33 -2.15
CA ALA A 102 0.70 1.50 -0.86
C ALA A 102 -0.78 1.87 -1.02
N ALA A 103 -1.12 2.78 -1.93
CA ALA A 103 -2.50 3.18 -2.23
C ALA A 103 -3.38 2.01 -2.72
N LYS A 104 -2.81 1.02 -3.43
CA LYS A 104 -3.54 -0.21 -3.77
C LYS A 104 -3.92 -1.02 -2.53
N TYR A 105 -3.05 -1.07 -1.53
CA TYR A 105 -3.31 -1.82 -0.30
C TYR A 105 -4.23 -1.08 0.66
N THR A 106 -4.23 0.27 0.66
CA THR A 106 -5.20 1.03 1.45
C THR A 106 -6.64 0.77 1.01
N LEU A 107 -6.91 0.53 -0.28
CA LEU A 107 -8.25 0.17 -0.77
C LEU A 107 -8.84 -1.09 -0.11
N LYS A 108 -7.99 -1.98 0.42
CA LYS A 108 -8.40 -3.21 1.10
C LYS A 108 -8.85 -2.99 2.54
N ARG A 109 -8.65 -1.78 3.08
CA ARG A 109 -9.01 -1.40 4.44
C ARG A 109 -9.86 -0.14 4.44
N ASN A 110 -10.56 0.08 5.53
CA ASN A 110 -11.15 1.38 5.80
C ASN A 110 -10.05 2.31 6.30
N VAL A 111 -9.77 3.38 5.55
CA VAL A 111 -8.75 4.37 5.93
C VAL A 111 -9.04 4.99 7.29
N LEU A 112 -10.31 5.11 7.66
CA LEU A 112 -10.73 5.70 8.93
C LEU A 112 -10.56 4.76 10.13
N ASP A 113 -10.50 3.45 9.90
CA ASP A 113 -10.30 2.44 10.95
C ASP A 113 -8.82 2.05 11.13
N CYS A 114 -7.92 2.61 10.31
CA CYS A 114 -6.49 2.37 10.42
C CYS A 114 -5.92 3.02 11.69
N PRO A 115 -4.90 2.40 12.32
CA PRO A 115 -4.25 2.98 13.50
C PRO A 115 -3.59 4.31 13.14
N LEU A 116 -3.69 5.28 14.05
CA LEU A 116 -2.98 6.55 13.92
C LEU A 116 -1.48 6.31 14.16
N SER A 117 -0.65 6.68 13.19
CA SER A 117 0.80 6.67 13.29
C SER A 117 1.33 8.10 13.31
N ASP A 118 2.50 8.30 13.94
CA ASP A 118 3.16 9.60 13.92
C ASP A 118 3.58 10.01 12.50
N ASP A 119 3.81 9.05 11.60
CA ASP A 119 4.11 9.29 10.19
C ASP A 119 2.98 10.06 9.47
N LEU A 120 1.72 9.89 9.90
CA LEU A 120 0.59 10.65 9.38
C LEU A 120 0.64 12.14 9.76
N LYS A 121 1.41 12.55 10.78
CA LYS A 121 1.59 13.97 11.10
C LYS A 121 2.39 14.70 10.03
N HIS A 122 3.15 13.96 9.23
CA HIS A 122 4.05 14.49 8.22
C HIS A 122 3.48 14.42 6.80
N ILE A 123 2.33 13.78 6.61
CA ILE A 123 1.65 13.76 5.31
C ILE A 123 1.05 15.14 5.02
N THR A 124 1.13 15.58 3.76
CA THR A 124 0.44 16.81 3.38
C THR A 124 -1.07 16.58 3.33
N ALA A 125 -1.84 17.62 3.60
CA ALA A 125 -3.29 17.58 3.42
C ALA A 125 -3.68 17.27 1.96
N TYR A 126 -2.81 17.64 1.01
CA TYR A 126 -2.98 17.35 -0.41
C TYR A 126 -2.89 15.84 -0.69
N ASP A 127 -1.82 15.17 -0.26
CA ASP A 127 -1.63 13.72 -0.50
C ASP A 127 -2.70 12.89 0.20
N TYR A 128 -3.13 13.33 1.39
CA TYR A 128 -4.24 12.71 2.09
C TYR A 128 -5.56 12.89 1.34
N HIS A 129 -5.82 14.08 0.79
CA HIS A 129 -7.00 14.32 -0.05
C HIS A 129 -6.98 13.47 -1.33
N CYS A 130 -5.82 13.32 -1.99
CA CYS A 130 -5.67 12.44 -3.15
C CYS A 130 -6.01 10.98 -2.80
N LEU A 131 -5.58 10.50 -1.62
CA LEU A 131 -5.94 9.17 -1.14
C LEU A 131 -7.46 9.01 -0.97
N LEU A 132 -8.13 9.99 -0.37
CA LEU A 132 -9.59 9.95 -0.19
C LEU A 132 -10.33 10.02 -1.53
N ASP A 133 -9.87 10.85 -2.46
CA ASP A 133 -10.43 10.93 -3.81
C ASP A 133 -10.26 9.60 -4.57
N LEU A 134 -9.09 8.96 -4.44
CA LEU A 134 -8.84 7.63 -4.99
C LEU A 134 -9.86 6.62 -4.45
N HIS A 135 -10.08 6.57 -3.14
CA HIS A 135 -11.09 5.69 -2.53
C HIS A 135 -12.49 5.99 -3.09
N ARG A 136 -12.87 7.27 -3.20
CA ARG A 136 -14.16 7.69 -3.76
C ARG A 136 -14.32 7.27 -5.23
N ARG A 137 -13.30 7.46 -6.06
CA ARG A 137 -13.31 7.07 -7.49
C ARG A 137 -13.48 5.57 -7.66
N HIS A 138 -12.78 4.76 -6.86
CA HIS A 138 -12.93 3.31 -6.89
C HIS A 138 -14.34 2.85 -6.49
N VAL A 139 -14.93 3.44 -5.44
CA VAL A 139 -16.34 3.16 -5.08
C VAL A 139 -17.28 3.51 -6.22
N HIS A 140 -17.15 4.71 -6.79
CA HIS A 140 -18.01 5.18 -7.86
C HIS A 140 -17.89 4.32 -9.13
N ALA A 141 -16.67 3.97 -9.53
CA ALA A 141 -16.44 3.10 -10.68
C ALA A 141 -17.02 1.70 -10.47
N THR A 142 -16.90 1.16 -9.25
CA THR A 142 -17.51 -0.13 -8.92
C THR A 142 -19.04 -0.06 -8.97
N GLN A 143 -19.63 1.02 -8.48
CA GLN A 143 -21.08 1.24 -8.56
C GLN A 143 -21.57 1.37 -10.01
N GLN A 144 -20.84 2.10 -10.86
CA GLN A 144 -21.11 2.20 -12.30
C GLN A 144 -21.05 0.84 -12.98
N ALA A 145 -20.06 0.02 -12.65
CA ALA A 145 -19.91 -1.31 -13.21
C ALA A 145 -21.04 -2.26 -12.79
N PHE A 146 -21.61 -2.11 -11.58
CA PHE A 146 -22.80 -2.86 -11.19
C PHE A 146 -24.02 -2.52 -12.06
N ILE A 147 -24.24 -1.25 -12.41
CA ILE A 147 -25.33 -0.86 -13.31
C ILE A 147 -25.17 -1.56 -14.68
N GLN A 148 -23.95 -1.60 -15.21
CA GLN A 148 -23.66 -2.30 -16.47
C GLN A 148 -23.90 -3.81 -16.36
N LEU A 149 -23.46 -4.44 -15.26
CA LEU A 149 -23.68 -5.86 -15.01
C LEU A 149 -25.16 -6.23 -14.89
N GLU A 150 -25.97 -5.38 -14.25
CA GLU A 150 -27.42 -5.56 -14.12
C GLU A 150 -28.09 -5.59 -15.50
N THR A 151 -27.76 -4.62 -16.36
CA THR A 151 -28.33 -4.57 -17.72
C THR A 151 -27.94 -5.75 -18.61
N ALA A 152 -26.81 -6.40 -18.32
CA ALA A 152 -26.30 -7.53 -19.08
C ALA A 152 -26.76 -8.89 -18.54
N MET A 153 -27.31 -8.95 -17.32
CA MET A 153 -27.63 -10.19 -16.64
C MET A 153 -28.78 -10.92 -17.32
N VAL A 154 -28.58 -12.21 -17.61
CA VAL A 154 -29.63 -13.06 -18.20
C VAL A 154 -30.55 -13.54 -17.08
N VAL A 155 -31.79 -13.06 -17.11
CA VAL A 155 -32.89 -13.43 -16.20
C VAL A 155 -33.40 -14.83 -16.62
N ASP A 156 -32.63 -15.87 -16.32
CA ASP A 156 -32.98 -17.26 -16.70
C ASP A 156 -33.97 -17.91 -15.72
N HIS A 157 -34.22 -17.27 -14.56
CA HIS A 157 -35.08 -17.82 -13.52
C HIS A 157 -35.81 -16.72 -12.73
N LYS A 158 -36.99 -17.00 -12.17
CA LYS A 158 -37.81 -16.02 -11.41
C LYS A 158 -37.09 -15.42 -10.20
N CYS A 159 -36.14 -16.14 -9.62
CA CYS A 159 -35.36 -15.67 -8.47
C CYS A 159 -34.14 -14.80 -8.85
N SER A 160 -33.91 -14.55 -10.15
CA SER A 160 -32.75 -13.80 -10.65
C SER A 160 -32.64 -12.37 -10.10
N GLY A 161 -33.73 -11.61 -10.14
CA GLY A 161 -33.76 -10.25 -9.57
C GLY A 161 -33.55 -10.21 -8.05
N TRP A 162 -34.00 -11.25 -7.34
CA TRP A 162 -33.90 -11.32 -5.88
C TRP A 162 -32.46 -11.58 -5.42
N TRP A 163 -31.74 -12.49 -6.09
CA TRP A 163 -30.33 -12.71 -5.76
C TRP A 163 -29.47 -11.51 -6.15
N TRP A 164 -29.77 -10.86 -7.28
CA TRP A 164 -29.05 -9.66 -7.71
C TRP A 164 -29.21 -8.53 -6.70
N SER A 165 -30.44 -8.21 -6.29
CA SER A 165 -30.70 -7.17 -5.30
C SER A 165 -30.02 -7.46 -3.94
N ARG A 166 -29.99 -8.73 -3.53
CA ARG A 166 -29.27 -9.14 -2.31
C ARG A 166 -27.76 -8.97 -2.46
N TYR A 167 -27.20 -9.39 -3.60
CA TYR A 167 -25.78 -9.23 -3.93
C TYR A 167 -25.39 -7.75 -3.97
N GLU A 168 -26.15 -6.92 -4.69
CA GLU A 168 -25.89 -5.49 -4.84
C GLU A 168 -25.93 -4.79 -3.47
N LYS A 169 -26.91 -5.10 -2.63
CA LYS A 169 -27.00 -4.56 -1.26
C LYS A 169 -25.80 -4.98 -0.41
N ALA A 170 -25.44 -6.26 -0.42
CA ALA A 170 -24.28 -6.76 0.33
C ALA A 170 -22.97 -6.15 -0.18
N ALA A 171 -22.81 -6.04 -1.50
CA ALA A 171 -21.63 -5.45 -2.12
C ALA A 171 -21.51 -3.94 -1.80
N LYS A 172 -22.62 -3.19 -1.82
CA LYS A 172 -22.64 -1.78 -1.39
C LYS A 172 -22.22 -1.60 0.07
N MET A 173 -22.63 -2.50 0.95
CA MET A 173 -22.22 -2.48 2.36
C MET A 173 -20.71 -2.77 2.52
N GLU A 174 -20.19 -3.75 1.80
CA GLU A 174 -18.75 -4.05 1.81
C GLU A 174 -17.92 -2.89 1.23
N LEU A 175 -18.35 -2.30 0.11
CA LEU A 175 -17.65 -1.18 -0.52
C LEU A 175 -17.62 0.09 0.35
N ALA A 176 -18.62 0.26 1.23
CA ALA A 176 -18.62 1.35 2.19
C ALA A 176 -17.53 1.18 3.27
N GLN A 177 -17.15 -0.05 3.59
CA GLN A 177 -16.07 -0.35 4.55
C GLN A 177 -14.71 -0.42 3.85
N ARG A 178 -14.64 -1.11 2.71
CA ARG A 178 -13.41 -1.33 1.96
C ARG A 178 -13.70 -1.22 0.46
N PRO A 179 -13.17 -0.21 -0.23
CA PRO A 179 -13.35 -0.04 -1.67
C PRO A 179 -12.46 -1.00 -2.48
N SER A 180 -12.50 -2.29 -2.13
CA SER A 180 -11.75 -3.35 -2.78
C SER A 180 -12.70 -4.30 -3.50
N THR A 181 -12.32 -4.64 -4.73
CA THR A 181 -12.99 -5.60 -5.59
C THR A 181 -12.74 -7.05 -5.16
N ASP A 182 -11.72 -7.30 -4.34
CA ASP A 182 -11.28 -8.66 -3.95
C ASP A 182 -12.37 -9.43 -3.22
N VAL A 183 -13.19 -8.74 -2.43
CA VAL A 183 -14.21 -9.35 -1.57
C VAL A 183 -15.51 -9.52 -2.34
N ILE A 184 -16.00 -8.46 -2.98
CA ILE A 184 -17.30 -8.43 -3.65
C ILE A 184 -17.36 -9.36 -4.88
N PHE A 185 -16.24 -9.64 -5.54
CA PHE A 185 -16.18 -10.59 -6.67
C PHE A 185 -15.65 -11.98 -6.25
N ASN A 186 -15.45 -12.21 -4.95
CA ASN A 186 -15.05 -13.53 -4.46
C ASN A 186 -16.19 -14.54 -4.61
N ARG A 187 -15.86 -15.77 -5.02
CA ARG A 187 -16.83 -16.86 -5.19
C ARG A 187 -17.58 -17.20 -3.91
N SER A 188 -16.92 -17.16 -2.76
CA SER A 188 -17.56 -17.42 -1.47
C SER A 188 -18.59 -16.34 -1.12
N PHE A 189 -18.24 -15.07 -1.36
CA PHE A 189 -19.13 -13.93 -1.14
C PHE A 189 -20.36 -14.02 -2.03
N ILE A 190 -20.18 -14.26 -3.34
CA ILE A 190 -21.29 -14.38 -4.29
C ILE A 190 -22.16 -15.60 -3.93
N SER A 191 -21.56 -16.75 -3.63
CA SER A 191 -22.31 -17.95 -3.23
C SER A 191 -23.15 -17.73 -1.97
N SER A 192 -22.67 -16.93 -1.01
CA SER A 192 -23.43 -16.57 0.20
C SER A 192 -24.70 -15.78 -0.09
N CYS A 193 -24.81 -15.16 -1.27
CA CYS A 193 -25.99 -14.44 -1.71
C CYS A 193 -27.06 -15.36 -2.31
N VAL A 194 -26.74 -16.63 -2.58
CA VAL A 194 -27.57 -17.55 -3.39
C VAL A 194 -27.97 -18.84 -2.64
N THR A 195 -27.92 -18.82 -1.31
CA THR A 195 -28.13 -20.00 -0.44
C THR A 195 -29.49 -20.69 -0.54
N TRP A 196 -30.48 -20.07 -1.18
CA TRP A 196 -31.90 -20.48 -1.12
C TRP A 196 -32.40 -21.18 -2.39
N CYS A 197 -31.60 -21.26 -3.46
CA CYS A 197 -32.04 -21.80 -4.75
C CYS A 197 -30.88 -22.48 -5.51
N HIS A 198 -31.06 -23.76 -5.84
CA HIS A 198 -30.07 -24.56 -6.57
C HIS A 198 -29.84 -24.03 -8.01
N ASP A 199 -30.89 -23.61 -8.71
CA ASP A 199 -30.76 -23.12 -10.10
C ASP A 199 -30.10 -21.74 -10.18
N CYS A 200 -30.22 -20.93 -9.13
CA CYS A 200 -29.50 -19.67 -9.04
C CYS A 200 -27.99 -19.87 -8.86
N HIS A 201 -27.53 -20.99 -8.29
CA HIS A 201 -26.09 -21.31 -8.27
C HIS A 201 -25.55 -21.48 -9.70
N ALA A 202 -26.30 -22.12 -10.60
CA ALA A 202 -25.91 -22.26 -12.00
C ALA A 202 -25.82 -20.89 -12.71
N SER A 203 -26.77 -19.99 -12.45
CA SER A 203 -26.75 -18.61 -12.95
C SER A 203 -25.49 -17.85 -12.51
N VAL A 204 -25.05 -18.01 -11.26
CA VAL A 204 -23.79 -17.42 -10.76
C VAL A 204 -22.59 -17.92 -11.58
N TYR A 205 -22.49 -19.22 -11.86
CA TYR A 205 -21.36 -19.75 -12.64
C TYR A 205 -21.27 -19.12 -14.03
N LEU A 206 -22.41 -18.86 -14.67
CA LEU A 206 -22.47 -18.20 -15.97
C LEU A 206 -22.07 -16.72 -15.92
N THR A 207 -22.23 -16.06 -14.76
CA THR A 207 -21.88 -14.64 -14.60
C THR A 207 -20.42 -14.44 -14.15
N LEU A 208 -19.76 -15.46 -13.57
CA LEU A 208 -18.38 -15.38 -13.09
C LEU A 208 -17.37 -14.83 -14.13
N PRO A 209 -17.39 -15.23 -15.43
CA PRO A 209 -16.45 -14.69 -16.41
C PRO A 209 -16.60 -13.18 -16.61
N ARG A 210 -17.83 -12.66 -16.54
CA ARG A 210 -18.10 -11.22 -16.65
C ARG A 210 -17.65 -10.46 -15.40
N PHE A 211 -17.91 -11.02 -14.22
CA PHE A 211 -17.42 -10.46 -12.96
C PHE A 211 -15.89 -10.37 -12.93
N LYS A 212 -15.18 -11.35 -13.49
CA LYS A 212 -13.72 -11.28 -13.62
C LYS A 212 -13.25 -10.11 -14.49
N ARG A 213 -13.87 -9.89 -15.65
CA ARG A 213 -13.54 -8.76 -16.53
C ARG A 213 -13.79 -7.42 -15.83
N VAL A 214 -14.96 -7.28 -15.21
CA VAL A 214 -15.29 -6.06 -14.46
C VAL A 214 -14.32 -5.82 -13.31
N LYS A 215 -13.91 -6.87 -12.60
CA LYS A 215 -12.86 -6.77 -11.59
C LYS A 215 -11.55 -6.27 -12.19
N GLU A 216 -11.10 -6.85 -13.30
CA GLU A 216 -9.88 -6.45 -14.00
C GLU A 216 -9.94 -4.98 -14.46
N ASP A 217 -11.09 -4.53 -14.99
CA ASP A 217 -11.29 -3.15 -15.43
C ASP A 217 -11.24 -2.15 -14.26
N ILE A 218 -11.84 -2.49 -13.12
CA ILE A 218 -11.81 -1.65 -11.91
C ILE A 218 -10.40 -1.64 -11.29
N ASP A 219 -9.73 -2.79 -11.24
CA ASP A 219 -8.37 -2.92 -10.68
C ASP A 219 -7.31 -2.26 -11.58
N ALA A 220 -7.62 -2.07 -12.87
CA ALA A 220 -6.82 -1.33 -13.84
C ALA A 220 -7.06 0.19 -13.83
N LEU A 221 -8.01 0.69 -13.04
CA LEU A 221 -8.22 2.13 -12.90
C LEU A 221 -6.92 2.81 -12.47
N PRO A 222 -6.62 3.99 -13.04
CA PRO A 222 -5.38 4.66 -12.75
C PRO A 222 -5.32 5.08 -11.27
N PHE A 223 -4.28 4.59 -10.61
CA PHE A 223 -3.78 5.10 -9.33
C PHE A 223 -3.03 6.41 -9.59
N MET A 224 -3.69 7.36 -10.25
CA MET A 224 -3.25 8.74 -10.26
C MET A 224 -3.54 9.27 -8.86
N VAL A 225 -2.47 9.39 -8.07
CA VAL A 225 -2.40 10.18 -6.84
C VAL A 225 -1.92 11.56 -7.22
#